data_AF-A0AAJ6V9L9-F1
#
_entry.id   AF-A0AAJ6V9L9-F1
#
_cell.length_a   1.000
_cell.length_b   1.000
_cell.length_c   1.000
_cell.angle_alpha   90.00
_cell.angle_beta   90.00
_cell.angle_gamma   90.00
#
_symmetry.space_group_name_H-M   'P 1'
#
loop_
_entity.id
_entity.type
_entity.pdbx_description
1 polymer ?
#
loop_
_entity_poly.entity_id
_entity_poly.type
_entity_poly.pdbx_seq_one_letter_code
_entity_poly.pdbx_strand_id
1 'polypeptide(L)'
;MDPTLKLLAFLILALANIRPIKSDFSHCEKVVKNWAFSSLQQRVKEDKHTLRDLLFFLHVPRTGGRTYFHCFLKRLYANAQECPRSYDKLRFDPRKQECRLLTTHDDYSMMSKLPKEKTSVVTILRNPVDRIFSTYEFSIEVAARFLVHPNLTSATKMVGRLRPGATGVSTLDIWPWKYLVPWMREDLFARRDARKRMGSIDIKRNNPYNMEEMVMPLQEYINDPRAHELVHNGETFQVAGLTNNSYFAESHEVRCCVQKHKILGEHILEVAKKRLDDMLYVGLTEDHRESATMFANLVGAQVISQALTDNSSMESAANSKSEQQGSSHAESLPDNDDNQDSTSDHKADEIGSTKDLEEKKETMTVGKLMEAYEGCMSSLRKTQSRRRKSSLKRISPANFSKEDRSRVSEVVIQQIRSLNHLDLELYKYAQEIFAKQHKHVVEKLSSMEAESMFNNLGGITMWKFFSSAMCIVVLLALLFLFVNARRRMSKVKI
;
A
#
# COMPACT_ATOMS: atom_id res chain seq x y z
N MET A 1 -0.70 23.25 -69.31
CA MET A 1 -0.73 23.10 -67.84
C MET A 1 0.67 22.75 -67.38
N ASP A 2 1.25 23.60 -66.55
CA ASP A 2 2.63 23.52 -66.09
C ASP A 2 2.90 22.19 -65.34
N PRO A 3 3.97 21.44 -65.65
CA PRO A 3 4.33 20.21 -64.95
C PRO A 3 4.52 20.40 -63.43
N THR A 4 4.88 21.60 -62.98
CA THR A 4 4.94 21.94 -61.55
C THR A 4 3.56 21.97 -60.90
N LEU A 5 2.53 22.40 -61.63
CA LEU A 5 1.15 22.44 -61.15
C LEU A 5 0.55 21.03 -61.01
N LYS A 6 0.97 20.08 -61.87
CA LYS A 6 0.59 18.66 -61.76
C LYS A 6 1.25 17.99 -60.56
N LEU A 7 2.51 18.30 -60.27
CA LEU A 7 3.22 17.79 -59.09
C LEU A 7 2.61 18.32 -57.79
N LEU A 8 2.24 19.60 -57.77
CA LEU A 8 1.57 20.21 -56.62
C LEU A 8 0.16 19.61 -56.39
N ALA A 9 -0.61 19.38 -57.47
CA ALA A 9 -1.90 18.71 -57.39
C ALA A 9 -1.78 17.25 -56.92
N PHE A 10 -0.73 16.53 -57.35
CA PHE A 10 -0.44 15.17 -56.86
C PHE A 10 0.00 15.16 -55.39
N LEU A 11 0.79 16.14 -54.93
CA LEU A 11 1.16 16.29 -53.53
C LEU A 11 -0.06 16.60 -52.66
N ILE A 12 -0.96 17.47 -53.14
CA ILE A 12 -2.20 17.82 -52.43
C ILE A 12 -3.17 16.63 -52.38
N LEU A 13 -3.28 15.81 -53.44
CA LEU A 13 -4.05 14.57 -53.40
C LEU A 13 -3.40 13.47 -52.54
N ALA A 14 -2.07 13.41 -52.46
CA ALA A 14 -1.36 12.50 -51.56
C ALA A 14 -1.54 12.91 -50.09
N LEU A 15 -1.59 14.22 -49.80
CA LEU A 15 -1.92 14.78 -48.49
C LEU A 15 -3.43 14.67 -48.16
N ALA A 16 -4.30 14.50 -49.17
CA ALA A 16 -5.73 14.28 -49.00
C ALA A 16 -6.11 12.83 -48.63
N ASN A 17 -5.16 11.89 -48.55
CA ASN A 17 -5.36 10.59 -47.90
C ASN A 17 -5.29 10.74 -46.36
N ILE A 18 -6.06 11.68 -45.82
CA ILE A 18 -6.47 11.66 -44.43
C ILE A 18 -7.56 10.58 -44.32
N ARG A 19 -7.13 9.33 -44.11
CA ARG A 19 -7.95 8.32 -43.42
C ARG A 19 -7.31 7.98 -42.06
N PRO A 20 -7.45 8.80 -40.99
CA PRO A 20 -6.72 8.51 -39.75
C PRO A 20 -7.62 8.45 -38.50
N ILE A 21 -8.95 8.50 -38.60
CA ILE A 21 -9.82 8.39 -37.40
C ILE A 21 -10.39 6.97 -37.27
N LYS A 22 -10.90 6.40 -38.37
CA LYS A 22 -11.54 5.07 -38.33
C LYS A 22 -10.52 3.92 -38.28
N SER A 23 -9.36 4.06 -38.94
CA SER A 23 -8.27 3.07 -38.90
C SER A 23 -7.56 3.06 -37.54
N ASP A 24 -7.33 4.25 -36.99
CA ASP A 24 -6.70 4.48 -35.69
C ASP A 24 -7.58 4.01 -34.53
N PHE A 25 -8.87 4.37 -34.51
CA PHE A 25 -9.80 3.83 -33.51
C PHE A 25 -9.96 2.32 -33.63
N SER A 26 -10.12 1.78 -34.85
CA SER A 26 -10.28 0.33 -35.04
C SER A 26 -9.04 -0.47 -34.60
N HIS A 27 -7.84 0.08 -34.84
CA HIS A 27 -6.59 -0.48 -34.32
C HIS A 27 -6.58 -0.46 -32.79
N CYS A 28 -6.84 0.71 -32.19
CA CYS A 28 -6.86 0.86 -30.74
C CYS A 28 -7.92 -0.02 -30.07
N GLU A 29 -9.10 -0.11 -30.64
CA GLU A 29 -10.17 -0.98 -30.18
C GLU A 29 -9.74 -2.44 -30.19
N LYS A 30 -9.11 -2.90 -31.29
CA LYS A 30 -8.59 -4.27 -31.39
C LYS A 30 -7.51 -4.55 -30.35
N VAL A 31 -6.53 -3.65 -30.21
CA VAL A 31 -5.42 -3.79 -29.25
C VAL A 31 -5.97 -3.87 -27.82
N VAL A 32 -6.82 -2.93 -27.43
CA VAL A 32 -7.39 -2.87 -26.08
C VAL A 32 -8.27 -4.09 -25.78
N LYS A 33 -9.16 -4.48 -26.71
CA LYS A 33 -10.04 -5.64 -26.50
C LYS A 33 -9.27 -6.94 -26.41
N ASN A 34 -8.26 -7.15 -27.24
CA ASN A 34 -7.43 -8.35 -27.20
C ASN A 34 -6.63 -8.44 -25.89
N TRP A 35 -6.05 -7.32 -25.44
CA TRP A 35 -5.34 -7.24 -24.17
C TRP A 35 -6.28 -7.52 -22.99
N ALA A 36 -7.47 -6.93 -22.98
CA ALA A 36 -8.45 -7.10 -21.92
C ALA A 36 -8.97 -8.55 -21.87
N PHE A 37 -9.30 -9.13 -23.02
CA PHE A 37 -9.71 -10.53 -23.13
C PHE A 37 -8.65 -11.48 -22.58
N SER A 38 -7.39 -11.30 -23.00
CA SER A 38 -6.26 -12.12 -22.54
C SER A 38 -6.02 -11.97 -21.03
N SER A 39 -6.17 -10.76 -20.50
CA SER A 39 -6.03 -10.46 -19.07
C SER A 39 -7.14 -11.12 -18.24
N LEU A 40 -8.38 -11.14 -18.72
CA LEU A 40 -9.54 -11.71 -18.00
C LEU A 40 -9.57 -13.24 -18.04
N GLN A 41 -8.95 -13.88 -19.05
CA GLN A 41 -8.87 -15.34 -19.12
C GLN A 41 -7.88 -15.96 -18.13
N GLN A 42 -6.96 -15.18 -17.57
CA GLN A 42 -6.05 -15.64 -16.51
C GLN A 42 -6.84 -15.87 -15.21
N ARG A 43 -7.44 -17.06 -15.05
CA ARG A 43 -8.14 -17.45 -13.82
C ARG A 43 -7.16 -17.94 -12.77
N VAL A 44 -7.19 -17.31 -11.59
CA VAL A 44 -6.75 -17.95 -10.35
C VAL A 44 -7.94 -18.79 -9.86
N LYS A 45 -7.83 -20.12 -9.91
CA LYS A 45 -8.91 -21.06 -9.56
C LYS A 45 -9.09 -21.27 -8.06
N GLU A 46 -8.26 -20.65 -7.23
CA GLU A 46 -8.11 -21.03 -5.83
C GLU A 46 -8.70 -19.99 -4.88
N ASP A 47 -8.89 -20.39 -3.63
CA ASP A 47 -9.45 -19.53 -2.59
C ASP A 47 -8.60 -18.27 -2.38
N LYS A 48 -9.17 -17.12 -2.70
CA LYS A 48 -8.57 -15.79 -2.55
C LYS A 48 -8.43 -15.35 -1.08
N HIS A 49 -9.15 -16.01 -0.17
CA HIS A 49 -9.16 -15.66 1.25
C HIS A 49 -7.98 -16.25 2.02
N THR A 50 -7.21 -17.14 1.41
CA THR A 50 -6.06 -17.79 2.02
C THR A 50 -4.75 -17.14 1.57
N LEU A 51 -3.94 -16.69 2.53
CA LEU A 51 -2.61 -16.12 2.33
C LEU A 51 -1.63 -17.16 1.78
N ARG A 52 -0.90 -16.79 0.74
CA ARG A 52 0.15 -17.59 0.10
C ARG A 52 1.55 -17.24 0.61
N ASP A 53 2.53 -18.02 0.18
CA ASP A 53 3.94 -17.91 0.57
C ASP A 53 4.50 -16.47 0.47
N LEU A 54 4.16 -15.78 -0.63
CA LEU A 54 4.58 -14.40 -0.91
C LEU A 54 3.40 -13.44 -0.83
N LEU A 55 3.53 -12.41 0.01
CA LEU A 55 2.62 -11.27 0.04
C LEU A 55 3.18 -10.13 -0.83
N PHE A 56 2.49 -9.81 -1.90
CA PHE A 56 2.74 -8.62 -2.71
C PHE A 56 1.81 -7.48 -2.29
N PHE A 57 2.37 -6.47 -1.63
CA PHE A 57 1.67 -5.21 -1.40
C PHE A 57 1.83 -4.29 -2.61
N LEU A 58 0.78 -4.24 -3.43
CA LEU A 58 0.65 -3.30 -4.54
C LEU A 58 0.38 -1.91 -3.98
N HIS A 59 1.45 -1.15 -3.74
CA HIS A 59 1.37 0.14 -3.06
C HIS A 59 1.05 1.26 -4.05
N VAL A 60 -0.24 1.61 -4.08
CA VAL A 60 -0.71 2.76 -4.85
C VAL A 60 -0.25 4.07 -4.19
N PRO A 61 0.41 4.99 -4.92
CA PRO A 61 0.87 6.25 -4.34
C PRO A 61 -0.27 7.06 -3.72
N ARG A 62 0.00 7.60 -2.52
CA ARG A 62 -0.89 8.52 -1.78
C ARG A 62 -2.20 7.91 -1.25
N THR A 63 -2.25 6.59 -1.09
CA THR A 63 -3.37 5.85 -0.46
C THR A 63 -3.06 5.38 0.97
N GLY A 64 -2.06 5.99 1.62
CA GLY A 64 -1.67 5.61 2.99
C GLY A 64 -0.78 4.36 3.08
N GLY A 65 -0.27 3.82 1.97
CA GLY A 65 0.53 2.60 2.03
C GLY A 65 1.85 2.70 2.82
N ARG A 66 2.45 3.89 2.97
CA ARG A 66 3.59 4.09 3.90
C ARG A 66 3.21 3.71 5.34
N THR A 67 2.00 4.03 5.77
CA THR A 67 1.50 3.66 7.10
C THR A 67 1.43 2.14 7.23
N TYR A 68 0.82 1.45 6.25
CA TYR A 68 0.68 0.00 6.31
C TYR A 68 2.02 -0.72 6.26
N PHE A 69 2.92 -0.27 5.39
CA PHE A 69 4.26 -0.83 5.30
C PHE A 69 5.02 -0.70 6.62
N HIS A 70 5.12 0.51 7.17
CA HIS A 70 5.93 0.74 8.38
C HIS A 70 5.26 0.25 9.67
N CYS A 71 3.93 0.38 9.80
CA CYS A 71 3.26 0.09 11.06
C CYS A 71 2.65 -1.32 11.14
N PHE A 72 2.35 -1.97 10.01
CA PHE A 72 1.92 -3.37 9.97
C PHE A 72 3.00 -4.30 9.41
N LEU A 73 3.36 -4.13 8.15
CA LEU A 73 4.13 -5.15 7.41
C LEU A 73 5.52 -5.37 8.03
N LYS A 74 6.21 -4.29 8.42
CA LYS A 74 7.50 -4.37 9.14
C LYS A 74 7.42 -5.00 10.53
N ARG A 75 6.22 -5.10 11.12
CA ARG A 75 6.01 -5.81 12.39
C ARG A 75 5.62 -7.26 12.18
N LEU A 76 5.07 -7.58 11.02
CA LEU A 76 4.61 -8.92 10.65
C LEU A 76 5.71 -9.77 9.99
N TYR A 77 6.64 -9.14 9.28
CA TYR A 77 7.71 -9.78 8.55
C TYR A 77 9.08 -9.31 9.07
N ALA A 78 10.02 -10.23 9.21
CA ALA A 78 11.40 -9.91 9.54
C ALA A 78 12.10 -9.26 8.34
N ASN A 79 13.16 -8.47 8.59
CA ASN A 79 13.93 -7.81 7.51
C ASN A 79 14.48 -8.82 6.49
N ALA A 80 14.86 -10.03 6.91
CA ALA A 80 15.34 -11.09 6.02
C ALA A 80 14.24 -11.65 5.09
N GLN A 81 12.96 -11.47 5.44
CA GLN A 81 11.81 -11.88 4.64
C GLN A 81 11.36 -10.78 3.66
N GLU A 82 11.85 -9.55 3.81
CA GLU A 82 11.61 -8.48 2.83
C GLU A 82 12.40 -8.79 1.55
N CYS A 83 11.72 -8.82 0.40
CA CYS A 83 12.39 -8.99 -0.87
C CYS A 83 13.33 -7.80 -1.16
N PRO A 84 14.45 -8.03 -1.87
CA PRO A 84 15.35 -6.94 -2.23
C PRO A 84 14.62 -5.81 -2.92
N ARG A 85 14.94 -4.60 -2.50
CA ARG A 85 14.33 -3.39 -3.03
C ARG A 85 14.69 -3.21 -4.50
N SER A 86 13.66 -3.12 -5.36
CA SER A 86 13.84 -2.62 -6.71
C SER A 86 12.67 -1.72 -7.11
N TYR A 87 12.99 -0.50 -7.53
CA TYR A 87 12.01 0.57 -7.81
C TYR A 87 12.00 1.01 -9.28
N ASP A 88 12.71 0.28 -10.15
CA ASP A 88 12.73 0.49 -11.60
C ASP A 88 12.52 -0.79 -12.42
N LYS A 89 13.23 -1.87 -12.09
CA LYS A 89 13.08 -3.20 -12.70
C LYS A 89 13.43 -4.26 -11.68
N LEU A 90 12.66 -5.34 -11.54
CA LEU A 90 13.05 -6.44 -10.65
C LEU A 90 14.48 -6.95 -10.96
N ARG A 91 15.44 -6.68 -10.07
CA ARG A 91 16.87 -7.03 -10.23
C ARG A 91 17.28 -8.30 -9.47
N PHE A 92 16.31 -9.01 -8.92
CA PHE A 92 16.49 -10.28 -8.25
C PHE A 92 15.50 -11.29 -8.84
N ASP A 93 15.82 -12.58 -8.76
CA ASP A 93 14.88 -13.63 -9.11
C ASP A 93 14.00 -13.92 -7.89
N PRO A 94 12.72 -13.52 -7.89
CA PRO A 94 11.82 -13.73 -6.76
C PRO A 94 11.53 -15.21 -6.53
N ARG A 95 11.95 -16.09 -7.45
CA ARG A 95 11.86 -17.55 -7.30
C ARG A 95 13.06 -18.15 -6.56
N LYS A 96 14.14 -17.38 -6.33
CA LYS A 96 15.41 -17.87 -5.76
C LYS A 96 15.82 -17.23 -4.44
N GLN A 97 14.88 -16.70 -3.67
CA GLN A 97 15.17 -16.13 -2.35
C GLN A 97 14.03 -16.43 -1.38
N GLU A 98 14.37 -16.57 -0.10
CA GLU A 98 13.47 -16.83 1.04
C GLU A 98 12.56 -15.62 1.39
N CYS A 99 12.31 -14.72 0.44
CA CYS A 99 11.54 -13.51 0.70
C CYS A 99 10.04 -13.78 0.61
N ARG A 100 9.30 -13.26 1.59
CA ARG A 100 7.85 -13.47 1.76
C ARG A 100 7.05 -12.18 1.67
N LEU A 101 7.73 -11.03 1.56
CA LEU A 101 7.08 -9.72 1.44
C LEU A 101 7.72 -8.89 0.32
N LEU A 102 6.92 -8.54 -0.69
CA LEU A 102 7.26 -7.56 -1.71
C LEU A 102 6.37 -6.32 -1.56
N THR A 103 6.98 -5.14 -1.46
CA THR A 103 6.27 -3.86 -1.47
C THR A 103 6.90 -2.93 -2.49
N THR A 104 6.13 -2.49 -3.48
CA THR A 104 6.62 -1.59 -4.53
C THR A 104 5.51 -0.70 -5.06
N HIS A 105 5.90 0.43 -5.68
CA HIS A 105 5.01 1.27 -6.48
C HIS A 105 4.95 0.81 -7.94
N ASP A 106 5.58 -0.29 -8.31
CA ASP A 106 5.30 -0.93 -9.59
C ASP A 106 3.81 -1.29 -9.69
N ASP A 107 3.35 -1.51 -10.91
CA ASP A 107 1.96 -1.88 -11.15
C ASP A 107 1.76 -3.39 -11.16
N TYR A 108 0.50 -3.83 -11.35
CA TYR A 108 0.14 -5.24 -11.33
C TYR A 108 0.87 -6.08 -12.41
N SER A 109 1.47 -5.48 -13.44
CA SER A 109 2.29 -6.24 -14.40
C SER A 109 3.48 -6.93 -13.72
N MET A 110 3.83 -6.52 -12.49
CA MET A 110 4.79 -7.21 -11.65
C MET A 110 4.44 -8.69 -11.39
N MET A 111 3.15 -9.04 -11.37
CA MET A 111 2.70 -10.43 -11.23
C MET A 111 3.24 -11.36 -12.33
N SER A 112 3.72 -10.83 -13.45
CA SER A 112 4.38 -11.61 -14.51
C SER A 112 5.75 -12.16 -14.13
N LYS A 113 6.40 -11.58 -13.11
CA LYS A 113 7.70 -12.05 -12.61
C LYS A 113 7.59 -12.85 -11.33
N LEU A 114 6.41 -12.87 -10.70
CA LEU A 114 6.18 -13.55 -9.42
C LEU A 114 5.59 -14.96 -9.66
N PRO A 115 5.83 -15.93 -8.76
CA PRO A 115 5.17 -17.22 -8.80
C PRO A 115 3.67 -17.05 -8.50
N LYS A 116 2.83 -16.98 -9.55
CA LYS A 116 1.40 -16.60 -9.44
C LYS A 116 0.62 -17.42 -8.42
N GLU A 117 0.82 -18.74 -8.40
CA GLU A 117 0.12 -19.68 -7.49
C GLU A 117 0.55 -19.54 -6.01
N LYS A 118 1.69 -18.87 -5.78
CA LYS A 118 2.29 -18.65 -4.46
C LYS A 118 2.22 -17.19 -4.00
N THR A 119 1.53 -16.32 -4.73
CA THR A 119 1.51 -14.89 -4.45
C THR A 119 0.11 -14.40 -4.11
N SER A 120 -0.06 -13.87 -2.90
CA SER A 120 -1.24 -13.09 -2.52
C SER A 120 -0.98 -11.62 -2.77
N VAL A 121 -1.97 -10.91 -3.33
CA VAL A 121 -1.87 -9.47 -3.57
C VAL A 121 -2.79 -8.72 -2.62
N VAL A 122 -2.32 -7.62 -2.06
CA VAL A 122 -3.11 -6.69 -1.27
C VAL A 122 -2.90 -5.26 -1.76
N THR A 123 -3.91 -4.41 -1.63
CA THR A 123 -3.80 -3.00 -1.97
C THR A 123 -4.67 -2.12 -1.09
N ILE A 124 -4.48 -0.81 -1.20
CA ILE A 124 -5.30 0.21 -0.55
C ILE A 124 -5.56 1.29 -1.58
N LEU A 125 -6.83 1.67 -1.72
CA LEU A 125 -7.28 2.70 -2.63
C LEU A 125 -7.74 3.94 -1.85
N ARG A 126 -8.00 5.02 -2.58
CA ARG A 126 -8.38 6.31 -2.03
C ARG A 126 -9.38 7.01 -2.93
N ASN A 127 -10.24 7.85 -2.35
CA ASN A 127 -11.08 8.74 -3.14
C ASN A 127 -10.23 9.49 -4.18
N PRO A 128 -10.56 9.40 -5.48
CA PRO A 128 -9.66 9.90 -6.53
C PRO A 128 -9.39 11.39 -6.44
N VAL A 129 -10.39 12.21 -6.07
CA VAL A 129 -10.21 13.66 -5.90
C VAL A 129 -9.21 13.95 -4.78
N ASP A 130 -9.38 13.31 -3.63
CA ASP A 130 -8.47 13.48 -2.49
C ASP A 130 -7.06 12.94 -2.78
N ARG A 131 -6.95 11.89 -3.60
CA ARG A 131 -5.67 11.35 -4.07
C ARG A 131 -4.95 12.35 -4.97
N ILE A 132 -5.64 13.03 -5.88
CA ILE A 132 -5.07 14.09 -6.74
C ILE A 132 -4.53 15.23 -5.88
N PHE A 133 -5.34 15.77 -4.96
CA PHE A 133 -4.87 16.79 -4.02
C PHE A 133 -3.63 16.33 -3.26
N SER A 134 -3.66 15.12 -2.72
CA SER A 134 -2.54 14.60 -1.94
C SER A 134 -1.29 14.35 -2.77
N THR A 135 -1.43 14.07 -4.06
CA THR A 135 -0.31 13.89 -5.01
C THR A 135 0.32 15.22 -5.36
N TYR A 136 -0.50 16.21 -5.72
CA TYR A 136 -0.08 17.58 -5.96
C TYR A 136 0.67 18.15 -4.74
N GLU A 137 0.04 18.12 -3.56
CA GLU A 137 0.62 18.65 -2.33
C GLU A 137 1.96 17.97 -1.98
N PHE A 138 2.04 16.64 -2.13
CA PHE A 138 3.25 15.89 -1.80
C PHE A 138 4.38 16.16 -2.78
N SER A 139 4.09 16.26 -4.07
CA SER A 139 5.10 16.57 -5.10
C SER A 139 5.76 17.93 -4.83
N ILE A 140 4.97 18.94 -4.48
CA ILE A 140 5.44 20.28 -4.08
C ILE A 140 6.19 20.22 -2.74
N GLU A 141 5.64 19.53 -1.74
CA GLU A 141 6.28 19.42 -0.42
C GLU A 141 7.70 18.86 -0.55
N VAL A 142 7.87 17.74 -1.28
CA VAL A 142 9.18 17.11 -1.44
C VAL A 142 10.09 17.99 -2.28
N ALA A 143 9.60 18.60 -3.36
CA ALA A 143 10.37 19.52 -4.19
C ALA A 143 10.87 20.74 -3.41
N ALA A 144 10.05 21.30 -2.52
CA ALA A 144 10.40 22.47 -1.71
C ALA A 144 11.60 22.23 -0.79
N ARG A 145 11.88 20.97 -0.40
CA ARG A 145 13.06 20.62 0.41
C ARG A 145 14.36 21.02 -0.26
N PHE A 146 14.41 20.98 -1.59
CA PHE A 146 15.60 21.32 -2.37
C PHE A 146 15.85 22.82 -2.47
N LEU A 147 14.89 23.68 -2.08
CA LEU A 147 15.08 25.14 -2.08
C LEU A 147 16.07 25.63 -1.00
N VAL A 148 16.61 24.72 -0.17
CA VAL A 148 17.80 25.01 0.64
C VAL A 148 19.02 25.34 -0.22
N HIS A 149 19.07 24.81 -1.44
CA HIS A 149 20.18 25.04 -2.36
C HIS A 149 20.09 26.41 -3.05
N PRO A 150 21.25 27.03 -3.36
CA PRO A 150 21.29 28.34 -4.00
C PRO A 150 20.68 28.34 -5.40
N ASN A 151 20.78 27.23 -6.15
CA ASN A 151 20.26 27.09 -7.52
C ASN A 151 19.96 25.62 -7.86
N LEU A 152 19.25 25.41 -8.96
CA LEU A 152 18.84 24.09 -9.44
C LEU A 152 20.04 23.18 -9.73
N THR A 153 21.12 23.72 -10.28
CA THR A 153 22.36 22.97 -10.58
C THR A 153 22.98 22.38 -9.32
N SER A 154 23.06 23.17 -8.24
CA SER A 154 23.55 22.72 -6.92
C SER A 154 22.68 21.60 -6.35
N ALA A 155 21.35 21.77 -6.40
CA ALA A 155 20.41 20.75 -5.94
C ALA A 155 20.55 19.43 -6.74
N THR A 156 20.72 19.52 -8.05
CA THR A 156 20.83 18.34 -8.92
C THR A 156 22.16 17.60 -8.75
N LYS A 157 23.26 18.34 -8.56
CA LYS A 157 24.59 17.75 -8.29
C LYS A 157 24.62 16.97 -6.97
N MET A 158 23.94 17.45 -5.92
CA MET A 158 23.84 16.74 -4.64
C MET A 158 23.13 15.38 -4.81
N VAL A 159 22.03 15.33 -5.56
CA VAL A 159 21.30 14.08 -5.85
C VAL A 159 22.20 13.05 -6.54
N GLY A 160 23.11 13.49 -7.42
CA GLY A 160 24.05 12.61 -8.10
C GLY A 160 25.20 12.08 -7.22
N ARG A 161 25.54 12.75 -6.12
CA ARG A 161 26.69 12.39 -5.25
C ARG A 161 26.36 11.38 -4.15
N LEU A 162 25.09 11.20 -3.79
CA LEU A 162 24.63 10.30 -2.72
C LEU A 162 24.67 8.78 -3.08
N ARG A 163 25.52 8.32 -4.01
CA ARG A 163 25.33 7.02 -4.68
C ARG A 163 26.58 6.12 -4.86
N PRO A 164 27.43 5.96 -3.84
CA PRO A 164 27.85 4.58 -3.55
C PRO A 164 27.79 4.28 -2.05
N GLY A 165 26.90 3.37 -1.64
CA GLY A 165 26.88 2.79 -0.28
C GLY A 165 25.71 3.18 0.64
N ALA A 166 24.84 4.11 0.25
CA ALA A 166 23.64 4.40 1.03
C ALA A 166 22.62 3.25 0.92
N THR A 167 22.32 2.60 2.06
CA THR A 167 21.32 1.52 2.18
C THR A 167 19.86 2.03 2.10
N GLY A 168 19.66 3.35 2.05
CA GLY A 168 18.36 4.02 1.98
C GLY A 168 17.88 4.23 0.54
N VAL A 169 16.56 4.19 0.35
CA VAL A 169 15.93 4.45 -0.96
C VAL A 169 15.34 5.84 -0.98
N SER A 170 15.78 6.65 -1.94
CA SER A 170 15.31 8.02 -2.08
C SER A 170 13.92 8.06 -2.68
N THR A 171 13.11 9.05 -2.28
CA THR A 171 11.86 9.37 -2.98
C THR A 171 12.09 9.66 -4.46
N LEU A 172 13.29 10.14 -4.84
CA LEU A 172 13.66 10.41 -6.23
C LEU A 172 13.90 9.15 -7.07
N ASP A 173 13.91 7.96 -6.47
CA ASP A 173 14.17 6.70 -7.16
C ASP A 173 12.87 5.91 -7.42
N ILE A 174 11.75 6.38 -6.87
CA ILE A 174 10.50 5.63 -6.77
C ILE A 174 9.48 6.22 -7.74
N TRP A 175 8.82 5.40 -8.54
CA TRP A 175 7.69 5.83 -9.37
C TRP A 175 6.48 6.27 -8.51
N PRO A 176 5.71 7.32 -8.86
CA PRO A 176 5.93 8.31 -9.94
C PRO A 176 6.81 9.48 -9.48
N TRP A 177 7.27 9.50 -8.23
CA TRP A 177 8.00 10.60 -7.61
C TRP A 177 9.33 10.93 -8.30
N LYS A 178 10.00 9.92 -8.87
CA LYS A 178 11.19 10.09 -9.71
C LYS A 178 10.99 11.06 -10.88
N TYR A 179 9.74 11.29 -11.29
CA TYR A 179 9.38 12.25 -12.34
C TYR A 179 8.71 13.50 -11.77
N LEU A 180 7.74 13.34 -10.87
CA LEU A 180 6.97 14.47 -10.34
C LEU A 180 7.80 15.41 -9.46
N VAL A 181 8.72 14.88 -8.66
CA VAL A 181 9.54 15.71 -7.76
C VAL A 181 10.56 16.54 -8.53
N PRO A 182 11.33 16.01 -9.50
CA PRO A 182 12.18 16.84 -10.36
C PRO A 182 11.40 17.93 -11.10
N TRP A 183 10.23 17.60 -11.64
CA TRP A 183 9.37 18.58 -12.30
C TRP A 183 8.96 19.72 -11.36
N MET A 184 8.38 19.41 -10.20
CA MET A 184 8.00 20.45 -9.24
C MET A 184 9.22 21.21 -8.71
N ARG A 185 10.37 20.56 -8.59
CA ARG A 185 11.61 21.22 -8.18
C ARG A 185 12.01 22.30 -9.18
N GLU A 186 12.03 21.98 -10.47
CA GLU A 186 12.33 22.94 -11.54
C GLU A 186 11.37 24.15 -11.50
N ASP A 187 10.08 23.89 -11.40
CA ASP A 187 9.04 24.91 -11.29
C ASP A 187 9.28 25.84 -10.08
N LEU A 188 9.50 25.26 -8.89
CA LEU A 188 9.74 26.03 -7.67
C LEU A 188 11.01 26.90 -7.73
N PHE A 189 12.10 26.39 -8.33
CA PHE A 189 13.31 27.18 -8.54
C PHE A 189 13.05 28.34 -9.50
N ALA A 190 12.37 28.09 -10.62
CA ALA A 190 12.04 29.12 -11.61
C ALA A 190 11.20 30.24 -10.98
N ARG A 191 10.14 29.89 -10.23
CA ARG A 191 9.29 30.86 -9.54
C ARG A 191 10.07 31.64 -8.48
N ARG A 192 10.91 30.98 -7.68
CA ARG A 192 11.76 31.66 -6.68
C ARG A 192 12.71 32.66 -7.33
N ASP A 193 13.36 32.27 -8.43
CA ASP A 193 14.34 33.10 -9.10
C ASP A 193 13.67 34.24 -9.90
N ALA A 194 12.43 34.05 -10.37
CA ALA A 194 11.60 35.13 -10.88
C ALA A 194 11.23 36.15 -9.78
N ARG A 195 10.79 35.68 -8.60
CA ARG A 195 10.51 36.56 -7.44
C ARG A 195 11.72 37.38 -7.03
N LYS A 196 12.92 36.77 -6.99
CA LYS A 196 14.18 37.48 -6.69
C LYS A 196 14.48 38.61 -7.68
N ARG A 197 14.14 38.43 -8.96
CA ARG A 197 14.34 39.45 -10.01
C ARG A 197 13.32 40.59 -9.93
N MET A 198 12.07 40.27 -9.59
CA MET A 198 10.99 41.26 -9.50
C MET A 198 11.04 42.12 -8.22
N GLY A 199 11.76 41.68 -7.19
CA GLY A 199 11.86 42.39 -5.91
C GLY A 199 10.77 41.98 -4.91
N SER A 200 10.44 42.86 -3.96
CA SER A 200 9.44 42.57 -2.92
C SER A 200 8.03 42.60 -3.51
N ILE A 201 7.43 41.42 -3.69
CA ILE A 201 6.01 41.26 -4.02
C ILE A 201 5.27 40.93 -2.72
N ASP A 202 4.28 41.75 -2.34
CA ASP A 202 3.37 41.42 -1.24
C ASP A 202 2.38 40.34 -1.70
N ILE A 203 2.76 39.07 -1.52
CA ILE A 203 1.94 37.92 -1.90
C ILE A 203 1.01 37.61 -0.74
N LYS A 204 -0.26 38.02 -0.85
CA LYS A 204 -1.29 37.71 0.14
C LYS A 204 -1.62 36.22 0.13
N ARG A 205 -1.74 35.63 1.32
CA ARG A 205 -2.25 34.27 1.50
C ARG A 205 -3.75 34.26 1.19
N ASN A 206 -4.12 33.79 -0.01
CA ASN A 206 -5.52 33.63 -0.39
C ASN A 206 -5.85 32.13 -0.59
N ASN A 207 -5.74 31.64 -1.82
CA ASN A 207 -5.98 30.24 -2.17
C ASN A 207 -4.65 29.54 -2.48
N PRO A 208 -4.16 28.60 -1.63
CA PRO A 208 -2.88 27.94 -1.84
C PRO A 208 -2.82 27.06 -3.10
N TYR A 209 -3.97 26.73 -3.70
CA TYR A 209 -4.05 25.99 -4.96
C TYR A 209 -4.03 26.89 -6.20
N ASN A 210 -3.92 28.21 -6.03
CA ASN A 210 -3.82 29.19 -7.10
C ASN A 210 -2.90 30.37 -6.71
N MET A 211 -1.69 30.05 -6.24
CA MET A 211 -0.65 31.04 -5.91
C MET A 211 0.47 30.98 -6.95
N GLU A 212 0.19 31.47 -8.15
CA GLU A 212 1.08 31.36 -9.31
C GLU A 212 2.48 31.89 -9.02
N GLU A 213 2.64 32.96 -8.25
CA GLU A 213 3.97 33.48 -7.94
C GLU A 213 4.77 32.53 -7.05
N MET A 214 4.12 31.62 -6.31
CA MET A 214 4.75 30.75 -5.30
C MET A 214 4.91 29.31 -5.75
N VAL A 215 3.85 28.72 -6.33
CA VAL A 215 3.73 27.32 -6.71
C VAL A 215 2.90 27.21 -7.99
N MET A 216 3.11 26.16 -8.78
CA MET A 216 2.23 25.83 -9.91
C MET A 216 0.76 25.75 -9.46
N PRO A 217 -0.17 26.55 -10.02
CA PRO A 217 -1.60 26.41 -9.75
C PRO A 217 -2.10 24.98 -9.99
N LEU A 218 -3.03 24.50 -9.17
CA LEU A 218 -3.57 23.14 -9.27
C LEU A 218 -4.19 22.88 -10.64
N GLN A 219 -4.87 23.87 -11.21
CA GLN A 219 -5.48 23.74 -12.54
C GLN A 219 -4.41 23.62 -13.63
N GLU A 220 -3.27 24.29 -13.51
CA GLU A 220 -2.13 24.11 -14.42
C GLU A 220 -1.57 22.69 -14.28
N TYR A 221 -1.35 22.24 -13.03
CA TYR A 221 -0.81 20.91 -12.72
C TYR A 221 -1.65 19.78 -13.32
N ILE A 222 -2.98 19.78 -13.13
CA ILE A 222 -3.84 18.69 -13.63
C ILE A 222 -3.99 18.67 -15.16
N ASN A 223 -3.64 19.75 -15.85
CA ASN A 223 -3.71 19.83 -17.30
C ASN A 223 -2.34 19.61 -17.97
N ASP A 224 -1.25 19.53 -17.18
CA ASP A 224 0.08 19.24 -17.72
C ASP A 224 0.14 17.79 -18.26
N PRO A 225 0.73 17.56 -19.45
CA PRO A 225 0.90 16.22 -20.01
C PRO A 225 1.54 15.20 -19.05
N ARG A 226 2.43 15.64 -18.16
CA ARG A 226 3.04 14.78 -17.13
C ARG A 226 2.02 14.29 -16.11
N ALA A 227 1.04 15.09 -15.73
CA ALA A 227 -0.04 14.65 -14.84
C ALA A 227 -0.99 13.67 -15.54
N HIS A 228 -1.32 13.91 -16.80
CA HIS A 228 -2.03 12.95 -17.65
C HIS A 228 -1.31 11.61 -17.76
N GLU A 229 0.03 11.65 -17.74
CA GLU A 229 0.85 10.45 -17.86
C GLU A 229 1.19 9.77 -16.52
N LEU A 230 1.18 10.46 -15.39
CA LEU A 230 1.68 9.89 -14.14
C LEU A 230 0.63 9.81 -13.03
N VAL A 231 -0.46 10.57 -13.15
CA VAL A 231 -1.35 10.85 -12.04
C VAL A 231 -2.79 10.43 -12.37
N HIS A 232 -3.31 10.86 -13.51
CA HIS A 232 -4.72 10.64 -13.86
C HIS A 232 -5.05 9.17 -14.13
N ASN A 233 -6.20 8.72 -13.59
CA ASN A 233 -6.60 7.30 -13.58
C ASN A 233 -5.52 6.34 -13.04
N GLY A 234 -4.63 6.85 -12.19
CA GLY A 234 -3.46 6.10 -11.76
C GLY A 234 -3.80 4.91 -10.86
N GLU A 235 -4.92 4.91 -10.12
CA GLU A 235 -5.32 3.71 -9.36
C GLU A 235 -5.69 2.58 -10.32
N THR A 236 -6.53 2.89 -11.30
CA THR A 236 -6.98 1.97 -12.34
C THR A 236 -5.81 1.46 -13.15
N PHE A 237 -4.94 2.34 -13.66
CA PHE A 237 -3.80 1.90 -14.45
C PHE A 237 -2.80 1.09 -13.64
N GLN A 238 -2.62 1.36 -12.35
CA GLN A 238 -1.71 0.58 -11.52
C GLN A 238 -2.27 -0.80 -11.18
N VAL A 239 -3.56 -0.91 -10.86
CA VAL A 239 -4.23 -2.21 -10.66
C VAL A 239 -4.33 -2.99 -11.98
N ALA A 240 -4.56 -2.29 -13.10
CA ALA A 240 -4.60 -2.88 -14.44
C ALA A 240 -3.20 -3.21 -15.02
N GLY A 241 -2.10 -2.80 -14.40
CA GLY A 241 -0.77 -3.10 -14.93
C GLY A 241 -0.46 -2.38 -16.25
N LEU A 242 -0.88 -1.11 -16.34
CA LEU A 242 -0.79 -0.24 -17.52
C LEU A 242 -0.19 1.14 -17.17
N THR A 243 0.60 1.23 -16.10
CA THR A 243 1.37 2.46 -15.86
C THR A 243 2.46 2.60 -16.92
N ASN A 244 3.09 3.77 -17.01
CA ASN A 244 4.29 3.91 -17.82
C ASN A 244 5.54 3.24 -17.21
N ASN A 245 5.36 2.55 -16.08
CA ASN A 245 6.35 1.72 -15.41
C ASN A 245 5.97 0.23 -15.50
N SER A 246 5.00 -0.14 -16.36
CA SER A 246 4.64 -1.54 -16.64
C SER A 246 5.80 -2.31 -17.26
N TYR A 247 5.85 -3.61 -16.98
CA TYR A 247 6.88 -4.53 -17.49
C TYR A 247 6.61 -5.06 -18.91
N PHE A 248 5.40 -4.88 -19.44
CA PHE A 248 5.03 -5.35 -20.78
C PHE A 248 5.08 -4.21 -21.79
N ALA A 249 5.72 -4.44 -22.94
CA ALA A 249 5.80 -3.44 -24.01
C ALA A 249 4.41 -3.07 -24.56
N GLU A 250 3.52 -4.05 -24.67
CA GLU A 250 2.12 -3.87 -25.11
C GLU A 250 1.31 -2.95 -24.17
N SER A 251 1.66 -2.87 -22.88
CA SER A 251 0.98 -2.00 -21.92
C SER A 251 1.04 -0.52 -22.35
N HIS A 252 2.14 -0.10 -22.98
CA HIS A 252 2.30 1.28 -23.43
C HIS A 252 1.38 1.61 -24.60
N GLU A 253 1.19 0.68 -25.54
CA GLU A 253 0.28 0.86 -26.69
C GLU A 253 -1.17 0.89 -26.23
N VAL A 254 -1.58 -0.07 -25.39
CA VAL A 254 -2.92 -0.13 -24.79
C VAL A 254 -3.23 1.18 -24.06
N ARG A 255 -2.30 1.65 -23.23
CA ARG A 255 -2.43 2.90 -22.49
C ARG A 255 -2.58 4.11 -23.41
N CYS A 256 -1.75 4.21 -24.45
CA CYS A 256 -1.83 5.28 -25.45
C CYS A 256 -3.22 5.32 -26.11
N CYS A 257 -3.73 4.15 -26.51
CA CYS A 257 -5.06 4.01 -27.09
C CYS A 257 -6.19 4.45 -26.15
N VAL A 258 -6.10 4.12 -24.87
CA VAL A 258 -7.12 4.50 -23.87
C VAL A 258 -7.06 5.99 -23.54
N GLN A 259 -5.86 6.57 -23.47
CA GLN A 259 -5.70 8.02 -23.30
C GLN A 259 -6.28 8.79 -24.49
N LYS A 260 -6.10 8.27 -25.71
CA LYS A 260 -6.64 8.85 -26.94
C LYS A 260 -8.15 8.67 -27.07
N HIS A 261 -8.65 7.49 -26.72
CA HIS A 261 -10.06 7.11 -26.86
C HIS A 261 -10.63 6.65 -25.53
N LYS A 262 -11.13 7.61 -24.73
CA LYS A 262 -11.65 7.38 -23.37
C LYS A 262 -12.69 6.27 -23.27
N ILE A 263 -13.50 6.06 -24.31
CA ILE A 263 -14.51 4.98 -24.38
C ILE A 263 -13.89 3.57 -24.24
N LEU A 264 -12.63 3.39 -24.65
CA LEU A 264 -11.92 2.12 -24.49
C LEU A 264 -11.50 1.86 -23.03
N GLY A 265 -11.60 2.87 -22.16
CA GLY A 265 -11.27 2.77 -20.73
C GLY A 265 -12.13 1.78 -19.97
N GLU A 266 -13.36 1.50 -20.44
CA GLU A 266 -14.26 0.51 -19.82
C GLU A 266 -13.63 -0.89 -19.82
N HIS A 267 -12.92 -1.28 -20.88
CA HIS A 267 -12.22 -2.57 -20.94
C HIS A 267 -11.09 -2.66 -19.90
N ILE A 268 -10.43 -1.53 -19.62
CA ILE A 268 -9.37 -1.47 -18.61
C ILE A 268 -9.97 -1.58 -17.21
N LEU A 269 -11.08 -0.88 -16.98
CA LEU A 269 -11.80 -0.89 -15.72
C LEU A 269 -12.24 -2.30 -15.35
N GLU A 270 -12.77 -3.08 -16.31
CA GLU A 270 -13.17 -4.47 -16.04
C GLU A 270 -12.00 -5.37 -15.65
N VAL A 271 -10.84 -5.20 -16.29
CA VAL A 271 -9.60 -5.91 -15.87
C VAL A 271 -9.19 -5.49 -14.46
N ALA A 272 -9.24 -4.20 -14.14
CA ALA A 272 -8.87 -3.70 -12.82
C ALA A 272 -9.81 -4.22 -11.72
N LYS A 273 -11.13 -4.19 -11.95
CA LYS A 273 -12.14 -4.74 -11.04
C LYS A 273 -11.91 -6.24 -10.79
N LYS A 274 -11.71 -7.02 -11.86
CA LYS A 274 -11.45 -8.46 -11.73
C LYS A 274 -10.20 -8.74 -10.90
N ARG A 275 -9.15 -7.93 -11.05
CA ARG A 275 -7.93 -8.08 -10.25
C ARG A 275 -8.14 -7.69 -8.80
N LEU A 276 -8.91 -6.63 -8.51
CA LEU A 276 -9.31 -6.31 -7.13
C LEU A 276 -10.09 -7.47 -6.50
N ASP A 277 -10.99 -8.11 -7.25
CA ASP A 277 -11.73 -9.27 -6.76
C ASP A 277 -10.83 -10.43 -6.37
N ASP A 278 -9.67 -10.59 -7.01
CA ASP A 278 -8.71 -11.65 -6.77
C ASP A 278 -7.68 -11.30 -5.68
N MET A 279 -7.68 -10.06 -5.18
CA MET A 279 -6.80 -9.65 -4.09
C MET A 279 -7.28 -10.22 -2.75
N LEU A 280 -6.32 -10.62 -1.91
CA LEU A 280 -6.57 -11.09 -0.55
C LEU A 280 -7.22 -9.98 0.30
N TYR A 281 -6.84 -8.73 0.05
CA TYR A 281 -7.33 -7.57 0.79
C TYR A 281 -7.33 -6.29 -0.06
N VAL A 282 -8.40 -5.50 0.06
CA VAL A 282 -8.54 -4.17 -0.54
C VAL A 282 -9.00 -3.20 0.55
N GLY A 283 -8.12 -2.28 0.95
CA GLY A 283 -8.43 -1.26 1.96
C GLY A 283 -8.86 0.07 1.35
N LEU A 284 -9.46 0.94 2.18
CA LEU A 284 -9.81 2.31 1.80
C LEU A 284 -9.12 3.32 2.72
N THR A 285 -8.62 4.40 2.15
CA THR A 285 -7.90 5.44 2.92
C THR A 285 -8.86 6.26 3.78
N GLU A 286 -10.09 6.47 3.30
CA GLU A 286 -11.14 7.27 3.94
C GLU A 286 -11.62 6.59 5.23
N ASP A 287 -11.78 5.26 5.20
CA ASP A 287 -12.15 4.40 6.33
C ASP A 287 -10.91 3.77 6.97
N HIS A 288 -9.92 4.61 7.29
CA HIS A 288 -8.57 4.17 7.65
C HIS A 288 -8.51 3.21 8.85
N ARG A 289 -9.29 3.48 9.91
CA ARG A 289 -9.24 2.68 11.14
C ARG A 289 -9.88 1.32 10.92
N GLU A 290 -11.04 1.30 10.28
CA GLU A 290 -11.80 0.12 9.91
C GLU A 290 -10.99 -0.73 8.94
N SER A 291 -10.36 -0.09 7.94
CA SER A 291 -9.43 -0.75 7.01
C SER A 291 -8.27 -1.41 7.75
N ALA A 292 -7.64 -0.70 8.68
CA ALA A 292 -6.53 -1.25 9.47
C ALA A 292 -6.97 -2.46 10.32
N THR A 293 -8.13 -2.35 10.97
CA THR A 293 -8.72 -3.46 11.74
C THR A 293 -9.01 -4.67 10.85
N MET A 294 -9.61 -4.46 9.69
CA MET A 294 -9.86 -5.55 8.73
C MET A 294 -8.57 -6.17 8.22
N PHE A 295 -7.55 -5.37 7.92
CA PHE A 295 -6.24 -5.87 7.51
C PHE A 295 -5.61 -6.76 8.59
N ALA A 296 -5.64 -6.32 9.84
CA ALA A 296 -5.11 -7.09 10.96
C ALA A 296 -5.84 -8.43 11.14
N ASN A 297 -7.16 -8.46 10.97
CA ASN A 297 -7.97 -9.68 11.12
C ASN A 297 -7.92 -10.62 9.90
N LEU A 298 -7.77 -10.08 8.68
CA LEU A 298 -7.74 -10.88 7.45
C LEU A 298 -6.33 -11.31 7.06
N VAL A 299 -5.39 -10.37 7.02
CA VAL A 299 -4.01 -10.61 6.58
C VAL A 299 -3.12 -10.86 7.80
N GLY A 300 -3.15 -9.96 8.79
CA GLY A 300 -2.30 -10.04 9.98
C GLY A 300 -2.46 -11.37 10.73
N ALA A 301 -3.69 -11.80 10.97
CA ALA A 301 -4.00 -13.07 11.62
C ALA A 301 -3.39 -14.29 10.89
N GLN A 302 -3.43 -14.29 9.56
CA GLN A 302 -2.86 -15.38 8.76
C GLN A 302 -1.32 -15.37 8.79
N VAL A 303 -0.69 -14.19 8.68
CA VAL A 303 0.77 -14.08 8.81
C VAL A 303 1.24 -14.55 10.18
N ILE A 304 0.55 -14.11 11.24
CA ILE A 304 0.83 -14.56 12.62
C ILE A 304 0.69 -16.07 12.73
N SER A 305 -0.40 -16.64 12.21
CA SER A 305 -0.63 -18.09 12.24
C SER A 305 0.47 -18.87 11.51
N GLN A 306 0.89 -18.43 10.32
CA GLN A 306 1.98 -19.06 9.56
C GLN A 306 3.32 -18.96 10.31
N ALA A 307 3.61 -17.84 10.96
CA ALA A 307 4.84 -17.69 11.74
C ALA A 307 4.87 -18.61 12.98
N LEU A 308 3.72 -18.90 13.60
CA LEU A 308 3.62 -19.84 14.72
C LEU A 308 3.86 -21.28 14.28
N THR A 309 3.31 -21.67 13.13
CA THR A 309 3.56 -23.01 12.56
C THR A 309 5.03 -23.20 12.20
N ASP A 310 5.66 -22.18 11.60
CA ASP A 310 7.08 -22.23 11.22
C ASP A 310 7.99 -22.40 12.46
N ASN A 311 7.74 -21.64 13.54
CA ASN A 311 8.51 -21.77 14.79
C ASN A 311 8.34 -23.16 15.44
N SER A 312 7.12 -23.71 15.48
CA SER A 312 6.87 -25.05 16.03
C SER A 312 7.54 -26.17 15.23
N SER A 313 7.66 -26.00 13.90
CA SER A 313 8.40 -26.92 13.02
C SER A 313 9.91 -26.85 13.22
N MET A 314 10.45 -25.65 13.54
CA MET A 314 11.87 -25.48 13.86
C MET A 314 12.22 -26.03 15.26
N GLU A 315 11.34 -25.90 16.24
CA GLU A 315 11.55 -26.49 17.59
C GLU A 315 11.49 -28.03 17.55
N SER A 316 10.60 -28.61 16.75
CA SER A 316 10.55 -30.06 16.53
C SER A 316 11.71 -30.59 15.67
N ALA A 317 12.23 -29.79 14.73
CA ALA A 317 13.46 -30.09 13.99
C ALA A 317 14.74 -29.93 14.84
N ALA A 318 14.77 -28.98 15.78
CA ALA A 318 15.87 -28.79 16.72
C ALA A 318 15.92 -29.92 17.76
N ASN A 319 14.77 -30.41 18.23
CA ASN A 319 14.69 -31.59 19.10
C ASN A 319 15.04 -32.92 18.40
N SER A 320 15.15 -32.94 17.07
CA SER A 320 15.61 -34.12 16.30
C SER A 320 17.04 -33.98 15.76
N LYS A 321 17.71 -32.86 16.04
CA LYS A 321 19.11 -32.61 15.67
C LYS A 321 19.91 -32.06 16.85
N SER A 322 19.94 -32.80 17.96
CA SER A 322 21.07 -32.71 18.89
C SER A 322 22.02 -33.87 18.60
N GLU A 323 22.94 -33.68 17.65
CA GLU A 323 24.30 -34.21 17.75
C GLU A 323 25.17 -33.68 16.58
N GLN A 324 26.37 -33.22 16.96
CA GLN A 324 27.54 -32.82 16.17
C GLN A 324 27.69 -31.34 15.73
N GLN A 325 28.41 -30.61 16.61
CA GLN A 325 29.63 -29.80 16.39
C GLN A 325 29.71 -28.92 15.12
N GLY A 326 30.07 -27.64 15.14
CA GLY A 326 30.92 -26.82 16.03
C GLY A 326 31.93 -26.05 15.15
N SER A 327 32.35 -24.83 15.58
CA SER A 327 33.33 -23.88 14.96
C SER A 327 32.74 -22.76 14.08
N SER A 328 33.24 -21.51 14.03
CA SER A 328 33.82 -20.49 14.95
C SER A 328 34.18 -19.27 14.07
N HIS A 329 34.30 -18.07 14.68
CA HIS A 329 34.81 -16.79 14.15
C HIS A 329 33.79 -15.83 13.51
N ALA A 330 33.88 -14.50 13.69
CA ALA A 330 34.59 -13.63 14.64
C ALA A 330 33.92 -12.25 14.53
N GLU A 331 33.80 -11.55 15.65
CA GLU A 331 33.28 -10.18 15.75
C GLU A 331 34.27 -9.18 15.15
N SER A 332 33.73 -8.15 14.49
CA SER A 332 34.47 -6.90 14.25
C SER A 332 33.52 -5.72 14.44
N LEU A 333 33.80 -4.93 15.48
CA LEU A 333 33.24 -3.59 15.75
C LEU A 333 33.54 -2.61 14.60
N PRO A 334 32.78 -1.51 14.50
CA PRO A 334 33.42 -0.26 14.14
C PRO A 334 33.07 0.91 15.06
N ASP A 335 34.11 1.74 15.20
CA ASP A 335 34.26 2.94 15.99
C ASP A 335 33.28 4.08 15.67
N ASN A 336 33.07 4.91 16.69
CA ASN A 336 32.47 6.24 16.61
C ASN A 336 33.35 7.17 15.79
N ASP A 337 32.76 7.92 14.86
CA ASP A 337 33.22 9.28 14.58
C ASP A 337 32.06 10.16 14.07
N ASP A 338 31.79 11.22 14.83
CA ASP A 338 30.83 12.27 14.56
C ASP A 338 31.36 13.19 13.44
N ASN A 339 30.56 13.45 12.40
CA ASN A 339 30.39 14.81 11.89
C ASN A 339 29.22 14.97 10.89
N GLN A 340 28.61 16.14 10.97
CA GLN A 340 27.26 16.48 10.54
C GLN A 340 27.08 16.81 9.05
N ASP A 341 25.81 16.68 8.67
CA ASP A 341 25.06 17.46 7.67
C ASP A 341 24.97 16.91 6.24
N SER A 342 24.11 15.90 6.08
CA SER A 342 23.31 15.72 4.86
C SER A 342 22.09 14.81 5.10
N THR A 343 20.93 15.26 4.61
CA THR A 343 19.70 14.48 4.33
C THR A 343 19.12 13.61 5.45
N SER A 344 18.23 14.20 6.25
CA SER A 344 17.43 13.53 7.29
C SER A 344 16.24 12.70 6.76
N ASP A 345 16.48 11.85 5.75
CA ASP A 345 15.58 10.70 5.53
C ASP A 345 15.71 9.68 6.69
N HIS A 346 16.86 9.66 7.37
CA HIS A 346 17.18 8.80 8.52
C HIS A 346 16.32 9.00 9.77
N LYS A 347 15.71 10.17 10.02
CA LYS A 347 14.91 10.39 11.26
C LYS A 347 13.51 9.75 11.27
N ALA A 348 13.15 9.00 10.23
CA ALA A 348 11.99 8.09 10.29
C ALA A 348 12.42 6.62 10.46
N ASP A 349 13.71 6.33 10.35
CA ASP A 349 14.30 5.01 10.61
C ASP A 349 14.92 4.94 12.03
N GLU A 350 15.13 6.07 12.71
CA GLU A 350 15.48 6.13 14.15
C GLU A 350 14.26 6.39 15.07
N ILE A 351 13.22 5.56 14.95
CA ILE A 351 12.27 5.36 16.07
C ILE A 351 12.18 3.85 16.28
N GLY A 352 13.10 3.38 17.11
CA GLY A 352 13.39 1.97 17.37
C GLY A 352 14.89 1.79 17.36
N SER A 353 15.54 2.12 18.48
CA SER A 353 16.86 1.58 18.77
C SER A 353 16.84 0.08 18.45
N THR A 354 17.82 -0.36 17.68
CA THR A 354 18.10 -1.75 17.28
C THR A 354 18.34 -2.70 18.47
N LYS A 355 18.16 -2.24 19.71
CA LYS A 355 18.20 -3.07 20.93
C LYS A 355 16.83 -3.59 21.40
N ASP A 356 15.71 -3.05 20.91
CA ASP A 356 14.38 -3.44 21.43
C ASP A 356 13.65 -4.51 20.60
N LEU A 357 14.26 -5.05 19.53
CA LEU A 357 13.64 -6.08 18.67
C LEU A 357 14.17 -7.50 18.92
N GLU A 358 15.28 -7.66 19.65
CA GLU A 358 15.78 -8.98 20.04
C GLU A 358 15.27 -9.46 21.40
N GLU A 359 14.71 -8.57 22.23
CA GLU A 359 14.16 -8.91 23.55
C GLU A 359 12.65 -8.67 23.63
N LYS A 360 11.90 -9.61 23.04
CA LYS A 360 10.67 -10.23 23.56
C LYS A 360 9.95 -10.88 22.39
N LYS A 361 10.25 -12.18 22.18
CA LYS A 361 9.45 -13.09 21.36
C LYS A 361 8.14 -13.41 22.09
N GLU A 362 7.41 -12.37 22.51
CA GLU A 362 6.07 -12.51 23.03
C GLU A 362 5.17 -12.86 21.84
N THR A 363 4.39 -13.92 21.95
CA THR A 363 3.52 -14.41 20.88
C THR A 363 2.65 -13.26 20.37
N MET A 364 2.91 -12.79 19.14
CA MET A 364 2.16 -11.71 18.51
C MET A 364 0.70 -12.14 18.34
N THR A 365 -0.24 -11.28 18.72
CA THR A 365 -1.68 -11.50 18.50
C THR A 365 -2.26 -10.35 17.67
N VAL A 366 -3.45 -10.54 17.10
CA VAL A 366 -4.13 -9.48 16.33
C VAL A 366 -4.38 -8.23 17.18
N GLY A 367 -4.74 -8.40 18.46
CA GLY A 367 -4.92 -7.28 19.40
C GLY A 367 -3.64 -6.50 19.64
N LYS A 368 -2.53 -7.20 19.92
CA LYS A 368 -1.21 -6.57 20.10
C LYS A 368 -0.71 -5.88 18.83
N LEU A 369 -0.97 -6.46 17.66
CA LEU A 369 -0.66 -5.87 16.37
C LEU A 369 -1.40 -4.54 16.17
N MET A 370 -2.68 -4.46 16.55
CA MET A 370 -3.46 -3.23 16.46
C MET A 370 -2.99 -2.15 17.44
N GLU A 371 -2.68 -2.50 18.68
CA GLU A 371 -2.12 -1.56 19.67
C GLU A 371 -0.77 -0.98 19.19
N ALA A 372 0.11 -1.86 18.73
CA ALA A 372 1.38 -1.53 18.09
C ALA A 372 1.20 -0.56 16.89
N TYR A 373 0.19 -0.82 16.06
CA TYR A 373 -0.13 -0.01 14.91
C TYR A 373 -0.59 1.40 15.30
N GLU A 374 -1.49 1.52 16.28
CA GLU A 374 -2.01 2.81 16.75
C GLU A 374 -0.88 3.69 17.33
N GLY A 375 0.01 3.10 18.13
CA GLY A 375 1.20 3.78 18.66
C GLY A 375 2.16 4.24 17.55
N CYS A 376 2.47 3.35 16.61
CA CYS A 376 3.30 3.67 15.44
C CYS A 376 2.71 4.82 14.62
N MET A 377 1.39 4.79 14.40
CA MET A 377 0.68 5.76 13.59
C MET A 377 0.74 7.18 14.16
N SER A 378 0.57 7.30 15.48
CA SER A 378 0.69 8.58 16.18
C SER A 378 2.07 9.20 15.97
N SER A 379 3.12 8.39 16.17
CA SER A 379 4.51 8.81 15.97
C SER A 379 4.80 9.21 14.53
N LEU A 380 4.38 8.39 13.57
CA LEU A 380 4.60 8.62 12.13
C LEU A 380 3.93 9.93 11.68
N ARG A 381 2.70 10.18 12.10
CA ARG A 381 1.97 11.43 11.79
C ARG A 381 2.70 12.66 12.35
N LYS A 382 3.24 12.58 13.57
CA LYS A 382 4.00 13.68 14.19
C LYS A 382 5.27 13.99 13.38
N THR A 383 6.02 12.97 12.97
CA THR A 383 7.23 13.15 12.16
C THR A 383 6.92 13.71 10.77
N GLN A 384 5.88 13.21 10.11
CA GLN A 384 5.43 13.72 8.81
C GLN A 384 4.98 15.19 8.90
N SER A 385 4.20 15.55 9.91
CA SER A 385 3.74 16.93 10.13
C SER A 385 4.92 17.91 10.32
N ARG A 386 5.93 17.52 11.11
CA ARG A 386 7.16 18.31 11.30
C ARG A 386 7.93 18.50 9.98
N ARG A 387 8.10 17.42 9.21
CA ARG A 387 8.79 17.46 7.90
C ARG A 387 8.04 18.35 6.90
N ARG A 388 6.72 18.23 6.84
CA ARG A 388 5.85 19.07 6.00
C ARG A 388 6.00 20.55 6.37
N LYS A 389 5.91 20.89 7.66
CA LYS A 389 6.08 22.27 8.14
C LYS A 389 7.45 22.86 7.75
N SER A 390 8.52 22.08 7.89
CA SER A 390 9.88 22.51 7.50
C SER A 390 10.00 22.76 5.99
N SER A 391 9.43 21.87 5.18
CA SER A 391 9.46 21.96 3.73
C SER A 391 8.68 23.18 3.23
N LEU A 392 7.43 23.34 3.70
CA LEU A 392 6.54 24.42 3.27
C LEU A 392 6.99 25.81 3.72
N LYS A 393 7.80 25.92 4.80
CA LYS A 393 8.40 27.19 5.21
C LYS A 393 9.18 27.88 4.08
N ARG A 394 9.78 27.11 3.17
CA ARG A 394 10.58 27.61 2.03
C ARG A 394 9.74 28.18 0.89
N ILE A 395 8.44 27.90 0.89
CA ILE A 395 7.47 28.39 -0.09
C ILE A 395 6.34 29.17 0.57
N SER A 396 6.56 29.67 1.79
CA SER A 396 5.62 30.57 2.47
C SER A 396 5.35 31.81 1.59
N PRO A 397 4.08 32.25 1.43
CA PRO A 397 2.91 31.89 2.23
C PRO A 397 2.12 30.64 1.77
N ALA A 398 2.55 29.91 0.75
CA ALA A 398 1.86 28.71 0.30
C ALA A 398 1.89 27.62 1.39
N ASN A 399 0.70 27.19 1.80
CA ASN A 399 0.51 26.12 2.78
C ASN A 399 -0.80 25.40 2.48
N PHE A 400 -0.79 24.07 2.53
CA PHE A 400 -1.93 23.24 2.15
C PHE A 400 -2.60 22.65 3.38
N SER A 401 -3.92 22.65 3.41
CA SER A 401 -4.72 21.98 4.43
C SER A 401 -5.92 21.29 3.80
N LYS A 402 -6.58 20.40 4.55
CA LYS A 402 -7.81 19.77 4.07
C LYS A 402 -8.91 20.84 3.94
N GLU A 403 -8.93 21.78 4.87
CA GLU A 403 -9.85 22.91 4.90
C GLU A 403 -9.66 23.79 3.66
N ASP A 404 -8.42 24.05 3.25
CA ASP A 404 -8.13 24.84 2.04
C ASP A 404 -8.59 24.15 0.75
N ARG A 405 -8.78 22.82 0.72
CA ARG A 405 -9.30 22.11 -0.48
C ARG A 405 -10.71 22.58 -0.83
N SER A 406 -11.50 22.99 0.16
CA SER A 406 -12.84 23.55 -0.04
C SER A 406 -12.83 24.91 -0.77
N ARG A 407 -11.68 25.58 -0.83
CA ARG A 407 -11.51 26.86 -1.56
C ARG A 407 -11.24 26.67 -3.05
N VAL A 408 -11.04 25.43 -3.50
CA VAL A 408 -10.90 25.13 -4.93
C VAL A 408 -12.27 25.19 -5.59
N SER A 409 -12.34 25.88 -6.73
CA SER A 409 -13.60 26.05 -7.46
C SER A 409 -14.19 24.70 -7.89
N GLU A 410 -15.52 24.60 -7.89
CA GLU A 410 -16.21 23.39 -8.34
C GLU A 410 -15.87 23.02 -9.78
N VAL A 411 -15.58 24.01 -10.63
CA VAL A 411 -15.12 23.78 -12.03
C VAL A 411 -13.85 22.93 -12.05
N VAL A 412 -12.86 23.25 -11.20
CA VAL A 412 -11.62 22.48 -11.10
C VAL A 412 -11.88 21.10 -10.49
N ILE A 413 -12.78 20.99 -9.51
CA ILE A 413 -13.17 19.69 -8.93
C ILE A 413 -13.83 18.78 -9.98
N GLN A 414 -14.73 19.32 -10.81
CA GLN A 414 -15.36 18.59 -11.90
C GLN A 414 -14.36 18.18 -12.98
N GLN A 415 -13.40 19.04 -13.29
CA GLN A 415 -12.30 18.70 -14.17
C GLN A 415 -11.47 17.53 -13.62
N ILE A 416 -11.13 17.56 -12.33
CA ILE A 416 -10.45 16.44 -11.66
C ILE A 416 -11.28 15.16 -11.77
N ARG A 417 -12.59 15.22 -11.52
CA ARG A 417 -13.48 14.05 -11.66
C ARG A 417 -13.48 13.51 -13.09
N SER A 418 -13.60 14.37 -14.10
CA SER A 418 -13.60 13.96 -15.52
C SER A 418 -12.28 13.30 -15.95
N LEU A 419 -11.15 13.86 -15.49
CA LEU A 419 -9.82 13.32 -15.76
C LEU A 419 -9.56 11.98 -15.05
N ASN A 420 -10.32 11.67 -14.00
CA ASN A 420 -10.18 10.46 -13.18
C ASN A 420 -11.44 9.58 -13.16
N HIS A 421 -12.22 9.58 -14.25
CA HIS A 421 -13.49 8.84 -14.31
C HIS A 421 -13.34 7.33 -14.10
N LEU A 422 -12.22 6.72 -14.53
CA LEU A 422 -11.98 5.29 -14.28
C LEU A 422 -11.69 5.03 -12.81
N ASP A 423 -10.87 5.87 -12.17
CA ASP A 423 -10.57 5.75 -10.74
C ASP A 423 -11.84 5.96 -9.90
N LEU A 424 -12.77 6.83 -10.31
CA LEU A 424 -14.05 7.02 -9.61
C LEU A 424 -14.89 5.75 -9.61
N GLU A 425 -15.03 5.09 -10.76
CA GLU A 425 -15.77 3.84 -10.88
C GLU A 425 -15.05 2.67 -10.17
N LEU A 426 -13.72 2.62 -10.26
CA LEU A 426 -12.93 1.61 -9.55
C LEU A 426 -13.05 1.78 -8.03
N TYR A 427 -12.96 3.02 -7.54
CA TYR A 427 -13.09 3.32 -6.12
C TYR A 427 -14.48 2.94 -5.60
N LYS A 428 -15.54 3.25 -6.35
CA LYS A 428 -16.91 2.79 -6.03
C LYS A 428 -16.98 1.27 -5.93
N TYR A 429 -16.38 0.55 -6.87
CA TYR A 429 -16.30 -0.91 -6.82
C TYR A 429 -15.53 -1.41 -5.60
N ALA A 430 -14.41 -0.74 -5.26
CA ALA A 430 -13.63 -1.06 -4.07
C ALA A 430 -14.41 -0.86 -2.77
N GLN A 431 -15.31 0.13 -2.70
CA GLN A 431 -16.23 0.28 -1.56
C GLN A 431 -17.17 -0.92 -1.41
N GLU A 432 -17.65 -1.50 -2.52
CA GLU A 432 -18.46 -2.72 -2.48
C GLU A 432 -17.66 -3.94 -2.00
N ILE A 433 -16.42 -4.09 -2.45
CA ILE A 433 -15.50 -5.14 -1.96
C ILE A 433 -15.27 -4.96 -0.46
N PHE A 434 -14.95 -3.74 -0.03
CA PHE A 434 -14.67 -3.40 1.36
C PHE A 434 -15.86 -3.73 2.27
N ALA A 435 -17.08 -3.36 1.88
CA ALA A 435 -18.29 -3.68 2.62
C ALA A 435 -18.52 -5.20 2.76
N LYS A 436 -18.26 -5.97 1.68
CA LYS A 436 -18.34 -7.44 1.71
C LYS A 436 -17.31 -8.05 2.66
N GLN A 437 -16.05 -7.58 2.59
CA GLN A 437 -14.97 -8.03 3.48
C GLN A 437 -15.27 -7.69 4.94
N HIS A 438 -15.78 -6.50 5.22
CA HIS A 438 -16.16 -6.07 6.56
C HIS A 438 -17.23 -7.00 7.15
N LYS A 439 -18.30 -7.26 6.38
CA LYS A 439 -19.37 -8.18 6.80
C LYS A 439 -18.83 -9.57 7.15
N HIS A 440 -17.96 -10.11 6.30
CA HIS A 440 -17.34 -11.43 6.54
C HIS A 440 -16.50 -11.47 7.83
N VAL A 441 -15.73 -10.42 8.11
CA VAL A 441 -14.93 -10.33 9.35
C VAL A 441 -15.84 -10.26 10.58
N VAL A 442 -16.89 -9.44 10.54
CA VAL A 442 -17.85 -9.32 11.65
C VAL A 442 -18.54 -10.65 11.92
N GLU A 443 -19.04 -11.33 10.88
CA GLU A 443 -19.68 -12.64 11.02
C GLU A 443 -18.73 -13.69 11.63
N LYS A 444 -17.47 -13.71 11.17
CA LYS A 444 -16.44 -14.62 11.70
C LYS A 444 -16.10 -14.33 13.17
N LEU A 445 -16.00 -13.06 13.56
CA LEU A 445 -15.73 -12.70 14.95
C LEU A 445 -16.92 -13.06 15.85
N SER A 446 -18.15 -12.78 15.41
CA SER A 446 -19.36 -13.14 16.15
C SER A 446 -19.54 -14.66 16.31
N SER A 447 -19.19 -15.47 15.29
CA SER A 447 -19.25 -16.93 15.41
C SER A 447 -18.22 -17.48 16.39
N MET A 448 -17.00 -16.92 16.39
CA MET A 448 -15.94 -17.30 17.35
C MET A 448 -16.32 -16.93 18.78
N GLU A 449 -16.95 -15.78 19.00
CA GLU A 449 -17.48 -15.38 20.30
C GLU A 449 -18.60 -16.32 20.77
N ALA A 450 -19.53 -16.69 19.88
CA ALA A 450 -20.61 -17.62 20.19
C ALA A 450 -20.09 -19.03 20.53
N GLU A 451 -19.12 -19.55 19.78
CA GLU A 451 -18.47 -20.84 20.08
C GLU A 451 -17.72 -20.81 21.41
N SER A 452 -16.98 -19.73 21.70
CA SER A 452 -16.30 -19.53 22.98
C SER A 452 -17.29 -19.49 24.15
N MET A 453 -18.42 -18.81 24.00
CA MET A 453 -19.50 -18.79 24.99
C MET A 453 -20.12 -20.17 25.18
N PHE A 454 -20.37 -20.92 24.09
CA PHE A 454 -20.94 -22.26 24.14
C PHE A 454 -20.01 -23.27 24.83
N ASN A 455 -18.71 -23.22 24.53
CA ASN A 455 -17.70 -24.09 25.15
C ASN A 455 -17.53 -23.80 26.65
N ASN A 456 -17.55 -22.52 27.05
CA ASN A 456 -17.52 -22.13 28.46
C ASN A 456 -18.79 -22.55 29.21
N LEU A 457 -19.96 -22.43 28.59
CA LEU A 457 -21.23 -22.81 29.23
C LEU A 457 -21.39 -24.33 29.33
N GLY A 458 -21.00 -25.08 28.30
CA GLY A 458 -21.06 -26.55 28.26
C GLY A 458 -20.11 -27.23 29.25
N GLY A 459 -18.91 -26.68 29.45
CA GLY A 459 -17.97 -27.18 30.47
C GLY A 459 -18.44 -26.93 31.91
N ILE A 460 -19.03 -25.77 32.19
CA ILE A 460 -19.47 -25.39 33.54
C ILE A 460 -20.77 -26.12 33.94
N THR A 461 -21.70 -26.34 33.00
CA THR A 461 -22.97 -27.01 33.31
C THR A 461 -22.83 -28.51 33.49
N MET A 462 -22.03 -29.18 32.66
CA MET A 462 -21.78 -30.63 32.79
C MET A 462 -21.04 -30.96 34.09
N TRP A 463 -19.97 -30.23 34.43
CA TRP A 463 -19.19 -30.51 35.65
C TRP A 463 -20.02 -30.33 36.93
N LYS A 464 -20.88 -29.31 36.99
CA LYS A 464 -21.77 -29.09 38.14
C LYS A 464 -22.80 -30.21 38.28
N PHE A 465 -23.38 -30.70 37.18
CA PHE A 465 -24.32 -31.82 37.22
C PHE A 465 -23.66 -33.11 37.70
N PHE A 466 -22.49 -33.47 37.15
CA PHE A 466 -21.74 -34.66 37.57
C PHE A 466 -21.29 -34.58 39.03
N SER A 467 -20.84 -33.40 39.49
CA SER A 467 -20.45 -33.18 40.88
C SER A 467 -21.65 -33.29 41.84
N SER A 468 -22.81 -32.71 41.49
CA SER A 468 -24.02 -32.80 42.33
C SER A 468 -24.59 -34.22 42.39
N ALA A 469 -24.58 -34.95 41.27
CA ALA A 469 -25.09 -36.31 41.21
C ALA A 469 -24.23 -37.27 42.04
N MET A 470 -22.89 -37.13 41.99
CA MET A 470 -21.99 -37.93 42.82
C MET A 470 -22.14 -37.64 44.31
N CYS A 471 -22.34 -36.38 44.72
CA CYS A 471 -22.62 -36.04 46.11
C CYS A 471 -23.91 -36.69 46.64
N ILE A 472 -24.97 -36.73 45.82
CA ILE A 472 -26.24 -37.37 46.18
C ILE A 472 -26.06 -38.90 46.33
N VAL A 473 -25.33 -39.54 45.42
CA VAL A 473 -25.06 -40.98 45.49
C VAL A 473 -24.25 -41.33 46.75
N VAL A 474 -23.25 -40.53 47.11
CA VAL A 474 -22.46 -40.72 48.34
C VAL A 474 -23.33 -40.51 49.59
N LEU A 475 -24.19 -39.49 49.62
CA LEU A 475 -25.13 -39.26 50.72
C LEU A 475 -26.11 -40.43 50.89
N LEU A 476 -26.66 -40.97 49.80
CA LEU A 476 -27.53 -42.14 49.83
C LEU A 476 -26.79 -43.38 50.34
N ALA A 477 -25.54 -43.59 49.92
CA ALA A 477 -24.71 -44.69 50.41
C ALA A 477 -24.42 -44.56 51.92
N LEU A 478 -24.10 -43.35 52.40
CA LEU A 478 -23.88 -43.08 53.82
C LEU A 478 -25.14 -43.29 54.66
N LEU A 479 -26.31 -42.84 54.16
CA LEU A 479 -27.60 -43.10 54.82
C LEU A 479 -27.90 -44.60 54.87
N PHE A 480 -27.64 -45.34 53.79
CA PHE A 480 -27.85 -46.79 53.75
C PHE A 480 -26.94 -47.52 54.75
N LEU A 481 -25.67 -47.13 54.84
CA LEU A 481 -24.72 -47.64 55.83
C LEU A 481 -25.15 -47.29 57.26
N PHE A 482 -25.63 -46.07 57.50
CA PHE A 482 -26.10 -45.63 58.81
C PHE A 482 -27.36 -46.39 59.26
N VAL A 483 -28.32 -46.61 58.36
CA VAL A 483 -29.52 -47.41 58.63
C VAL A 483 -29.18 -48.87 58.90
N ASN A 484 -28.23 -49.46 58.16
CA ASN A 484 -27.76 -50.82 58.42
C ASN A 484 -26.97 -50.95 59.73
N ALA A 485 -26.16 -49.94 60.09
CA ALA A 485 -25.46 -49.90 61.37
C ALA A 485 -26.45 -49.80 62.55
N ARG A 486 -27.49 -48.96 62.45
CA ARG A 486 -28.57 -48.89 63.45
C ARG A 486 -29.36 -50.20 63.56
N ARG A 487 -29.64 -50.89 62.44
CA ARG A 487 -30.28 -52.22 62.45
C ARG A 487 -29.43 -53.29 63.13
N ARG A 488 -28.10 -53.23 63.02
CA ARG A 488 -27.18 -54.13 63.74
C ARG A 488 -27.14 -53.84 65.24
N MET A 489 -27.16 -52.57 65.65
CA MET A 489 -27.16 -52.20 67.07
C MET A 489 -28.49 -52.48 67.79
N SER A 490 -29.61 -52.55 67.08
CA SER A 490 -30.91 -52.87 67.68
C SER A 490 -31.18 -54.37 67.86
N LYS A 491 -30.25 -55.24 67.45
CA LYS A 491 -30.32 -56.71 67.62
C LYS A 491 -29.46 -57.25 68.78
N VAL A 492 -28.89 -56.38 69.61
CA VAL A 492 -28.31 -56.79 70.89
C VAL A 492 -29.26 -56.31 71.99
N LYS A 493 -30.22 -57.17 72.33
CA LYS A 493 -30.92 -57.15 73.62
C LYS A 493 -30.35 -58.30 74.46
N ILE A 494 -30.06 -57.97 75.71
CA ILE A 494 -29.76 -58.86 76.85
C ILE A 494 -30.80 -59.98 76.93
#